data_AF-J3LXI1-F1
#
_entry.id   AF-J3LXI1-F1
#
_cell.length_a   1.000
_cell.length_b   1.000
_cell.length_c   1.000
_cell.angle_alpha   90.00
_cell.angle_beta   90.00
_cell.angle_gamma   90.00
#
_symmetry.space_group_name_H-M   'P 1'
#
loop_
_entity.id
_entity.type
_entity.pdbx_description
1 polymer ?
#
loop_
_entity_poly.entity_id
_entity_poly.type
_entity_poly.pdbx_seq_one_letter_code
_entity_poly.pdbx_strand_id
1 'polypeptide(L)'
;MNTTTLDPPFNPYENSLNFLLASYIIPYVGLTGYVGANPKLLTPQARKLVAGLLGVESAQDAVIRALLYERGLSRVASYGVGVAELTAHISELRNALGRKGIKDEGLVVAPGQGPEGQTVGNIIAGDRFSLAYDRTPEEILGVVYGSGDPAKAGGFFPQGADGRIARAYIA
;
A
#
# COMPACT_ATOMS: atom_id res chain seq x y z
N MET A 1 -10.87 -16.46 -0.60
CA MET A 1 -10.68 -15.58 -1.77
C MET A 1 -10.55 -16.48 -2.98
N ASN A 2 -11.26 -16.19 -4.07
CA ASN A 2 -11.16 -16.95 -5.32
C ASN A 2 -9.73 -16.73 -5.85
N THR A 3 -8.89 -17.76 -5.85
CA THR A 3 -7.48 -17.68 -6.23
C THR A 3 -7.32 -17.80 -7.73
N THR A 4 -7.90 -16.86 -8.48
CA THR A 4 -7.68 -16.80 -9.92
C THR A 4 -6.25 -16.31 -10.15
N THR A 5 -5.37 -17.21 -10.59
CA THR A 5 -4.01 -16.84 -11.00
C THR A 5 -4.10 -16.06 -12.31
N LEU A 6 -3.38 -14.94 -12.42
CA LEU A 6 -3.27 -14.20 -13.67
C LEU A 6 -2.60 -15.07 -14.73
N ASP A 7 -3.17 -15.11 -15.93
CA ASP A 7 -2.62 -15.81 -17.10
C ASP A 7 -2.50 -14.83 -18.28
N PRO A 8 -1.29 -14.47 -18.71
CA PRO A 8 0.00 -14.88 -18.15
C PRO A 8 0.26 -14.28 -16.76
N PRO A 9 1.17 -14.87 -15.95
CA PRO A 9 1.59 -14.27 -14.68
C PRO A 9 2.07 -12.83 -14.85
N PHE A 10 1.79 -11.98 -13.86
CA PHE A 10 2.20 -10.58 -13.90
C PHE A 10 3.72 -10.43 -13.99
N ASN A 11 4.19 -9.81 -15.08
CA ASN A 11 5.59 -9.51 -15.28
C ASN A 11 5.86 -8.02 -15.01
N PRO A 12 6.50 -7.65 -13.88
CA PRO A 12 6.79 -6.27 -13.54
C PRO A 12 7.81 -5.60 -14.50
N TYR A 13 8.56 -6.39 -15.27
CA TYR A 13 9.60 -5.89 -16.19
C TYR A 13 9.17 -5.92 -17.66
N GLU A 14 7.91 -6.25 -17.96
CA GLU A 14 7.41 -6.30 -19.33
C GLU A 14 7.46 -4.92 -20.02
N ASN A 15 7.06 -3.87 -19.30
CA ASN A 15 7.05 -2.50 -19.79
C ASN A 15 7.00 -1.50 -18.62
N SER A 16 7.10 -0.21 -18.92
CA SER A 16 7.12 0.86 -17.91
C SER A 16 5.83 0.98 -17.10
N LEU A 17 4.67 0.66 -17.67
CA LEU A 17 3.39 0.67 -16.94
C LEU A 17 3.33 -0.48 -15.92
N ASN A 18 3.72 -1.69 -16.32
CA ASN A 18 3.80 -2.84 -15.41
C ASN A 18 4.80 -2.57 -14.27
N PHE A 19 5.95 -1.96 -14.58
CA PHE A 19 6.93 -1.59 -13.56
C PHE A 19 6.37 -0.58 -12.55
N LEU A 20 5.62 0.40 -13.04
CA LEU A 20 4.98 1.41 -12.20
C LEU A 20 3.87 0.81 -11.33
N LEU A 21 3.05 -0.10 -11.88
CA LEU A 21 2.05 -0.87 -11.13
C LEU A 21 2.69 -1.75 -10.05
N ALA A 22 3.81 -2.40 -10.34
CA ALA A 22 4.55 -3.18 -9.35
C ALA A 22 5.08 -2.28 -8.22
N SER A 23 5.58 -1.10 -8.58
CA SER A 23 6.12 -0.11 -7.63
C SER A 23 5.04 0.47 -6.71
N TYR A 24 3.77 0.44 -7.09
CA TYR A 24 2.63 0.94 -6.29
C TYR A 24 2.24 0.02 -5.10
N ILE A 25 2.67 -1.25 -5.11
CA ILE A 25 2.17 -2.26 -4.18
C ILE A 25 2.60 -2.01 -2.72
N ILE A 26 3.85 -1.62 -2.48
CA ILE A 26 4.45 -1.59 -1.13
C ILE A 26 4.57 -0.20 -0.50
N PRO A 27 4.94 0.89 -1.20
CA PRO A 27 5.24 2.19 -0.57
C PRO A 27 4.15 2.69 0.38
N TYR A 28 2.89 2.53 -0.01
CA TYR A 28 1.74 2.91 0.80
C TYR A 28 1.65 2.17 2.15
N VAL A 29 2.09 0.91 2.22
CA VAL A 29 2.18 0.13 3.46
C VAL A 29 3.34 0.63 4.34
N GLY A 30 4.48 0.97 3.72
CA GLY A 30 5.67 1.49 4.41
C GLY A 30 5.40 2.81 5.13
N LEU A 31 4.89 3.81 4.41
CA LEU A 31 4.64 5.13 4.96
C LEU A 31 3.63 5.09 6.11
N THR A 32 2.55 4.29 5.97
CA THR A 32 1.53 4.15 7.03
C THR A 32 2.07 3.40 8.25
N GLY A 33 3.06 2.52 8.05
CA GLY A 33 3.83 1.91 9.14
C GLY A 33 4.70 2.91 9.90
N TYR A 34 5.31 3.90 9.23
CA TYR A 34 6.05 4.95 9.92
C TYR A 34 5.17 5.84 10.78
N VAL A 35 3.98 6.20 10.29
CA VAL A 35 2.98 6.95 11.09
C VAL A 35 2.65 6.18 12.37
N GLY A 36 2.34 4.87 12.25
CA GLY A 36 2.00 4.02 13.40
C GLY A 36 3.19 3.72 14.34
N ALA A 37 4.42 3.77 13.82
CA ALA A 37 5.63 3.57 14.61
C ALA A 37 6.04 4.83 15.40
N ASN A 38 5.86 6.02 14.82
CA ASN A 38 6.33 7.29 15.38
C ASN A 38 6.00 7.52 16.87
N PRO A 39 4.74 7.31 17.35
CA PRO A 39 4.42 7.50 18.77
C PRO A 39 5.08 6.48 19.71
N LYS A 40 5.62 5.36 19.18
CA LYS A 40 6.26 4.28 19.95
C LYS A 40 7.78 4.46 20.07
N LEU A 41 8.36 5.47 19.41
CA LEU A 41 9.80 5.71 19.41
C LEU A 41 10.21 6.49 20.67
N LEU A 42 11.25 5.99 21.34
CA LEU A 42 11.67 6.49 22.65
C LEU A 42 12.66 7.65 22.59
N THR A 43 13.43 7.78 21.51
CA THR A 43 14.50 8.79 21.41
C THR A 43 14.19 9.83 20.33
N PRO A 44 14.61 11.10 20.52
CA PRO A 44 14.51 12.12 19.48
C PRO A 44 15.21 11.73 18.17
N GLN A 45 16.33 10.99 18.25
CA GLN A 45 17.07 10.53 17.08
C GLN A 45 16.26 9.52 16.26
N ALA A 46 15.60 8.57 16.92
CA ALA A 46 14.73 7.61 16.24
C ALA A 46 13.52 8.29 15.60
N ARG A 47 12.89 9.24 16.29
CA ARG A 47 11.77 10.03 15.74
C ARG A 47 12.21 10.86 14.53
N LYS A 48 13.38 11.51 14.60
CA LYS A 48 13.95 12.25 13.48
C LYS A 48 14.19 11.35 12.26
N LEU A 49 14.74 10.15 12.47
CA LEU A 49 14.96 9.18 11.40
C LEU A 49 13.64 8.77 10.75
N VAL A 50 12.65 8.34 11.53
CA VAL A 50 11.36 7.86 11.01
C VAL A 50 10.57 8.99 10.34
N ALA A 51 10.60 10.21 10.89
CA ALA A 51 10.00 11.37 10.24
C ALA A 51 10.66 11.71 8.89
N GLY A 52 11.99 11.56 8.79
CA GLY A 52 12.71 11.74 7.53
C GLY A 52 12.34 10.68 6.48
N LEU A 53 12.27 9.41 6.87
CA LEU A 53 11.86 8.32 5.99
C LEU A 53 10.41 8.48 5.51
N LEU A 54 9.50 8.84 6.43
CA LEU A 54 8.10 9.14 6.11
C LEU A 54 7.97 10.21 5.02
N GLY A 55 8.73 11.31 5.12
CA GLY A 55 8.70 12.37 4.11
C GLY A 55 9.13 11.90 2.72
N VAL A 56 10.21 11.12 2.64
CA VAL A 56 10.74 10.59 1.38
C VAL A 56 9.81 9.55 0.76
N GLU A 57 9.34 8.58 1.54
CA GLU A 57 8.42 7.54 1.05
C GLU A 57 7.07 8.13 0.63
N SER A 58 6.55 9.14 1.33
CA SER A 58 5.31 9.83 0.93
C SER A 58 5.47 10.56 -0.41
N ALA A 59 6.62 11.19 -0.65
CA ALA A 59 6.90 11.83 -1.92
C ALA A 59 7.01 10.81 -3.06
N GLN A 60 7.65 9.66 -2.81
CA GLN A 60 7.74 8.57 -3.78
C GLN A 60 6.36 7.98 -4.12
N ASP A 61 5.52 7.69 -3.12
CA ASP A 61 4.14 7.21 -3.31
C ASP A 61 3.34 8.21 -4.15
N ALA A 62 3.44 9.51 -3.85
CA ALA A 62 2.73 10.55 -4.59
C ALA A 62 3.16 10.62 -6.06
N VAL A 63 4.46 10.53 -6.36
CA VAL A 63 4.96 10.52 -7.75
C VAL A 63 4.46 9.27 -8.49
N ILE A 64 4.54 8.09 -7.88
CA ILE A 64 4.06 6.84 -8.48
C ILE A 64 2.55 6.93 -8.77
N ARG A 65 1.77 7.39 -7.79
CA ARG A 65 0.32 7.58 -7.93
C ARG A 65 -0.03 8.60 -9.00
N ALA A 66 0.65 9.73 -9.06
CA ALA A 66 0.42 10.75 -10.09
C ALA A 66 0.69 10.18 -11.50
N LEU A 67 1.81 9.47 -11.68
CA LEU A 67 2.16 8.83 -12.95
C LEU A 67 1.16 7.74 -13.36
N LEU A 68 0.59 7.00 -12.42
CA LEU A 68 -0.47 6.03 -12.72
C LEU A 68 -1.81 6.72 -12.99
N TYR A 69 -2.11 7.81 -12.28
CA TYR A 69 -3.33 8.60 -12.46
C TYR A 69 -3.40 9.19 -13.87
N GLU A 70 -2.29 9.75 -14.37
CA GLU A 70 -2.16 10.20 -15.77
C GLU A 70 -2.44 9.08 -16.78
N ARG A 71 -2.12 7.84 -16.41
CA ARG A 71 -2.34 6.63 -17.21
C ARG A 71 -3.63 5.89 -16.84
N GLY A 72 -4.52 6.47 -16.02
CA GLY A 72 -5.66 5.78 -15.42
C GLY A 72 -6.61 5.12 -16.41
N LEU A 73 -6.79 5.74 -17.59
CA LEU A 73 -7.61 5.22 -18.70
C LEU A 73 -6.88 4.23 -19.61
N SER A 74 -5.56 4.09 -19.45
CA SER A 74 -4.79 3.08 -20.18
C SER A 74 -5.16 1.69 -19.68
N ARG A 75 -5.12 0.71 -20.58
CA ARG A 75 -5.34 -0.69 -20.23
C ARG A 75 -4.02 -1.40 -20.01
N VAL A 76 -4.00 -2.32 -19.05
CA VAL A 76 -2.92 -3.29 -18.90
C VAL A 76 -3.13 -4.36 -19.95
N ALA A 77 -2.32 -4.31 -21.01
CA ALA A 77 -2.54 -5.06 -22.26
C ALA A 77 -2.81 -6.55 -22.04
N SER A 78 -2.08 -7.18 -21.13
CA SER A 78 -2.15 -8.62 -20.84
C SER A 78 -3.42 -9.06 -20.11
N TYR A 79 -4.19 -8.13 -19.52
CA TYR A 79 -5.39 -8.45 -18.72
C TYR A 79 -6.65 -7.75 -19.20
N GLY A 80 -6.54 -6.75 -20.08
CA GLY A 80 -7.68 -5.97 -20.56
C GLY A 80 -8.32 -5.07 -19.49
N VAL A 81 -7.74 -4.96 -18.30
CA VAL A 81 -8.22 -4.17 -17.15
C VAL A 81 -7.61 -2.76 -17.19
N GLY A 82 -8.37 -1.74 -16.75
CA GLY A 82 -7.88 -0.36 -16.66
C GLY A 82 -6.90 -0.16 -15.50
N VAL A 83 -5.99 0.81 -15.61
CA VAL A 83 -5.03 1.12 -14.52
C VAL A 83 -5.74 1.53 -13.24
N ALA A 84 -6.76 2.41 -13.33
CA ALA A 84 -7.52 2.83 -12.15
C ALA A 84 -8.22 1.65 -11.46
N GLU A 85 -8.84 0.75 -12.25
CA GLU A 85 -9.50 -0.46 -11.76
C GLU A 85 -8.50 -1.41 -11.08
N LEU A 86 -7.35 -1.66 -11.69
CA LEU A 86 -6.33 -2.53 -11.11
C LEU A 86 -5.79 -1.95 -9.79
N THR A 87 -5.55 -0.64 -9.72
CA THR A 87 -5.12 -0.01 -8.45
C THR A 87 -6.20 -0.08 -7.36
N ALA A 88 -7.48 0.04 -7.72
CA ALA A 88 -8.58 -0.14 -6.78
C ALA A 88 -8.59 -1.57 -6.22
N HIS A 89 -8.45 -2.60 -7.07
CA HIS A 89 -8.34 -3.99 -6.61
C HIS A 89 -7.12 -4.23 -5.70
N ILE A 90 -5.98 -3.58 -5.97
CA ILE A 90 -4.79 -3.66 -5.09
C ILE A 90 -5.11 -3.04 -3.72
N SER A 91 -5.72 -1.86 -3.68
CA SER A 91 -6.12 -1.21 -2.42
C SER A 91 -7.14 -2.03 -1.63
N GLU A 92 -8.15 -2.60 -2.30
CA GLU A 92 -9.13 -3.50 -1.69
C GLU A 92 -8.48 -4.74 -1.10
N LEU A 93 -7.52 -5.34 -1.82
CA LEU A 93 -6.75 -6.47 -1.32
C LEU A 93 -5.95 -6.09 -0.06
N ARG A 94 -5.25 -4.95 -0.07
CA ARG A 94 -4.50 -4.46 1.11
C ARG A 94 -5.42 -4.21 2.31
N ASN A 95 -6.62 -3.66 2.09
CA ASN A 95 -7.62 -3.50 3.15
C ASN A 95 -8.11 -4.85 3.69
N ALA A 96 -8.41 -5.80 2.81
CA ALA A 96 -8.87 -7.14 3.20
C ALA A 96 -7.79 -7.90 4.00
N LEU A 97 -6.52 -7.78 3.60
CA LEU A 97 -5.39 -8.37 4.30
C LEU A 97 -5.07 -7.66 5.63
N GLY A 98 -5.27 -6.34 5.71
CA GLY A 98 -5.09 -5.57 6.94
C GLY A 98 -6.17 -5.85 7.99
N ARG A 99 -7.38 -6.26 7.58
CA ARG A 99 -8.51 -6.67 8.44
C ARG A 99 -9.01 -5.63 9.45
N LYS A 100 -8.59 -4.36 9.34
CA LYS A 100 -8.97 -3.27 10.26
C LYS A 100 -9.57 -2.06 9.53
N GLY A 101 -10.49 -2.33 8.60
CA GLY A 101 -11.23 -1.31 7.87
C GLY A 101 -10.52 -0.80 6.62
N ILE A 102 -10.96 0.35 6.14
CA ILE A 102 -10.44 1.00 4.93
C ILE A 102 -9.30 1.93 5.35
N LYS A 103 -8.08 1.59 4.96
CA LYS A 103 -6.89 2.42 5.15
C LYS A 103 -6.11 2.58 3.86
N ASP A 104 -6.75 2.31 2.73
CA ASP A 104 -6.18 2.31 1.40
C ASP A 104 -7.25 2.55 0.37
N GLU A 105 -6.91 3.34 -0.62
CA GLU A 105 -7.80 3.75 -1.69
C GLU A 105 -7.01 3.80 -3.00
N GLY A 106 -7.70 3.40 -4.07
CA GLY A 106 -7.17 3.46 -5.42
C GLY A 106 -6.98 4.90 -5.90
N LEU A 107 -6.54 5.06 -7.15
CA LEU A 107 -6.24 6.37 -7.73
C LEU A 107 -7.46 7.27 -7.95
N VAL A 108 -8.64 6.66 -8.04
CA VAL A 108 -9.92 7.33 -8.26
C VAL A 108 -10.89 6.85 -7.19
N VAL A 109 -11.51 7.80 -6.49
CA VAL A 109 -12.47 7.57 -5.41
C VAL A 109 -13.76 8.33 -5.68
N ALA A 110 -14.84 8.02 -4.95
CA ALA A 110 -16.05 8.83 -5.02
C ALA A 110 -15.76 10.26 -4.53
N PRO A 111 -16.41 11.31 -5.07
CA PRO A 111 -16.11 12.71 -4.71
C PRO A 111 -16.08 12.97 -3.20
N GLY A 112 -17.03 12.42 -2.45
CA GLY A 112 -17.10 12.58 -0.98
C GLY A 112 -16.01 11.87 -0.18
N GLN A 113 -15.20 11.03 -0.83
CA GLN A 113 -14.05 10.32 -0.24
C GLN A 113 -12.72 10.95 -0.63
N GLY A 114 -12.66 11.73 -1.70
CA GLY A 114 -11.42 12.39 -2.11
C GLY A 114 -11.07 13.59 -1.24
N PRO A 115 -9.93 14.24 -1.52
CA PRO A 115 -9.48 15.44 -0.82
C PRO A 115 -10.61 16.46 -0.64
N GLU A 116 -10.81 16.86 0.62
CA GLU A 116 -11.85 17.79 1.08
C GLU A 116 -13.29 17.40 0.70
N GLY A 117 -13.52 16.15 0.26
CA GLY A 117 -14.82 15.66 -0.22
C GLY A 117 -15.26 16.29 -1.55
N GLN A 118 -14.33 16.87 -2.32
CA GLN A 118 -14.65 17.66 -3.53
C GLN A 118 -14.04 17.10 -4.81
N THR A 119 -13.09 16.17 -4.72
CA THR A 119 -12.34 15.67 -5.88
C THR A 119 -12.39 14.15 -5.95
N VAL A 120 -12.19 13.59 -7.15
CA VAL A 120 -12.16 12.13 -7.36
C VAL A 120 -10.74 11.57 -7.40
N GLY A 121 -9.73 12.42 -7.63
CA GLY A 121 -8.34 12.01 -7.74
C GLY A 121 -7.72 11.78 -6.36
N ASN A 122 -7.04 10.65 -6.20
CA ASN A 122 -6.41 10.26 -4.95
C ASN A 122 -4.95 9.84 -5.16
N ILE A 123 -4.09 10.84 -5.15
CA ILE A 123 -2.65 10.68 -5.37
C ILE A 123 -1.81 10.79 -4.10
N ILE A 124 -2.43 11.06 -2.93
CA ILE A 124 -1.72 11.19 -1.65
C ILE A 124 -2.51 10.41 -0.60
N ALA A 125 -1.81 9.62 0.21
CA ALA A 125 -2.38 8.95 1.37
C ALA A 125 -2.77 9.96 2.48
N GLY A 126 -4.05 10.28 2.61
CA GLY A 126 -4.53 11.17 3.67
C GLY A 126 -5.98 10.89 4.06
N ASP A 127 -6.29 11.09 5.33
CA ASP A 127 -7.66 11.10 5.84
C ASP A 127 -8.40 12.40 5.47
N ARG A 128 -9.63 12.57 5.97
CA ARG A 128 -10.43 13.78 5.72
C ARG A 128 -9.78 15.09 6.19
N PHE A 129 -8.74 15.02 7.01
CA PHE A 129 -7.95 16.15 7.50
C PHE A 129 -6.59 16.25 6.80
N SER A 130 -6.37 15.48 5.73
CA SER A 130 -5.11 15.37 5.01
C SER A 130 -3.95 14.85 5.87
N LEU A 131 -4.26 14.01 6.87
CA LEU A 131 -3.27 13.33 7.69
C LEU A 131 -3.05 11.90 7.19
N ALA A 132 -1.79 11.50 7.07
CA ALA A 132 -1.45 10.13 6.68
C ALA A 132 -1.95 9.11 7.72
N TYR A 133 -2.46 7.97 7.24
CA TYR A 133 -3.01 6.90 8.07
C TYR A 133 -1.92 6.14 8.84
N ASP A 134 -2.26 5.64 10.02
CA ASP A 134 -1.43 4.67 10.73
C ASP A 134 -1.83 3.24 10.37
N ARG A 135 -0.84 2.32 10.31
CA ARG A 135 -1.09 0.87 10.38
C ARG A 135 -0.35 0.27 11.57
N THR A 136 -1.00 -0.66 12.25
CA THR A 136 -0.38 -1.47 13.30
C THR A 136 0.51 -2.56 12.69
N PRO A 137 1.50 -3.10 13.43
CA PRO A 137 2.34 -4.17 12.92
C PRO A 137 1.56 -5.41 12.43
N GLU A 138 0.45 -5.73 13.08
CA GLU A 138 -0.47 -6.81 12.67
C GLU A 138 -1.03 -6.57 11.27
N GLU A 139 -1.48 -5.34 11.00
CA GLU A 139 -2.02 -4.96 9.68
C GLU A 139 -0.93 -5.06 8.62
N ILE A 140 0.27 -4.55 8.92
CA ILE A 140 1.42 -4.58 8.01
C ILE A 140 1.81 -6.02 7.71
N LEU A 141 2.00 -6.86 8.73
CA LEU A 141 2.37 -8.27 8.58
C LEU A 141 1.31 -9.05 7.78
N GLY A 142 0.03 -8.84 8.08
CA GLY A 142 -1.07 -9.45 7.31
C GLY A 142 -1.00 -9.12 5.82
N VAL A 143 -0.65 -7.87 5.47
CA VAL A 143 -0.48 -7.42 4.07
C VAL A 143 0.79 -8.00 3.45
N VAL A 144 1.96 -7.82 4.06
CA VAL A 144 3.24 -8.23 3.43
C VAL A 144 3.41 -9.75 3.38
N TYR A 145 2.73 -10.50 4.25
CA TYR A 145 2.66 -11.96 4.16
C TYR A 145 1.60 -12.46 3.18
N GLY A 146 0.69 -11.59 2.73
CA GLY A 146 -0.39 -11.95 1.81
C GLY A 146 -1.43 -12.91 2.40
N SER A 147 -1.39 -13.17 3.71
CA SER A 147 -2.25 -14.14 4.39
C SER A 147 -3.39 -13.49 5.19
N GLY A 148 -3.24 -12.20 5.51
CA GLY A 148 -4.09 -11.49 6.46
C GLY A 148 -3.91 -11.96 7.91
N ASP A 149 -2.89 -12.77 8.19
CA ASP A 149 -2.59 -13.34 9.48
C ASP A 149 -1.12 -13.06 9.82
N PRO A 150 -0.82 -12.26 10.86
CA PRO A 150 0.55 -11.88 11.21
C PRO A 150 1.42 -13.07 11.67
N ALA A 151 0.83 -14.24 11.91
CA ALA A 151 1.55 -15.47 12.25
C ALA A 151 1.85 -16.38 11.04
N LYS A 152 1.26 -16.12 9.86
CA LYS A 152 1.41 -16.97 8.67
C LYS A 152 2.22 -16.25 7.60
N ALA A 153 3.51 -16.56 7.54
CA ALA A 153 4.44 -16.07 6.53
C ALA A 153 4.04 -16.47 5.10
N GLY A 154 4.49 -15.68 4.12
CA GLY A 154 4.11 -15.81 2.71
C GLY A 154 4.42 -14.53 1.94
N GLY A 155 3.85 -14.40 0.74
CA GLY A 155 3.87 -13.15 -0.03
C GLY A 155 5.28 -12.57 -0.22
N PHE A 156 5.47 -11.32 0.19
CA PHE A 156 6.74 -10.59 0.05
C PHE A 156 7.83 -11.12 0.99
N PHE A 157 7.44 -11.66 2.15
CA PHE A 157 8.35 -12.30 3.10
C PHE A 157 7.98 -13.79 3.25
N PRO A 158 8.34 -14.64 2.28
CA PRO A 158 7.91 -16.04 2.26
C PRO A 158 8.41 -16.85 3.46
N GLN A 159 9.54 -16.44 4.06
CA GLN A 159 10.12 -17.06 5.26
C GLN A 159 9.78 -16.28 6.55
N GLY A 160 8.94 -15.25 6.46
CA GLY A 160 8.62 -14.35 7.56
C GLY A 160 9.65 -13.23 7.74
N ALA A 161 9.23 -12.17 8.42
CA ALA A 161 10.10 -11.07 8.80
C ALA A 161 10.90 -11.42 10.07
N ASP A 162 12.17 -11.02 10.12
CA ASP A 162 13.10 -11.45 11.17
C ASP A 162 13.15 -10.52 12.40
N GLY A 163 12.29 -9.51 12.46
CA GLY A 163 12.23 -8.56 13.58
C GLY A 163 11.56 -9.13 14.83
N ARG A 164 11.92 -8.62 16.02
CA ARG A 164 11.32 -9.01 17.32
C ARG A 164 9.80 -9.00 17.32
N ILE A 165 9.19 -8.00 16.67
CA ILE A 165 7.73 -7.87 16.59
C ILE A 165 7.12 -9.02 15.79
N ALA A 166 7.69 -9.35 14.62
CA ALA A 166 7.18 -10.43 13.78
C ALA A 166 7.32 -11.80 14.45
N ARG A 167 8.47 -12.08 15.07
CA ARG A 167 8.70 -13.34 15.79
C ARG A 167 7.73 -13.53 16.96
N ALA A 168 7.27 -12.45 17.60
CA ALA A 168 6.32 -12.52 18.71
C ALA A 168 4.92 -13.01 18.30
N TYR A 169 4.56 -13.01 17.01
CA TYR A 169 3.28 -13.57 16.53
C TYR A 169 3.35 -15.07 16.21
N ILE A 170 4.55 -15.63 16.12
CA ILE A 170 4.78 -17.04 15.73
C ILE A 170 5.20 -17.89 16.95
N ALA A 171 5.62 -17.23 18.04
CA ALA A 171 6.06 -17.84 19.29
C ALA A 171 4.90 -18.32 20.18
#